data_AF-A0AA39JF82-F1
#
_entry.id   AF-A0AA39JF82-F1
#
_cell.length_a   1.000
_cell.length_b   1.000
_cell.length_c   1.000
_cell.angle_alpha   90.00
_cell.angle_beta   90.00
_cell.angle_gamma   90.00
#
_symmetry.space_group_name_H-M   'P 1'
#
loop_
_entity.id
_entity.type
_entity.pdbx_description
1 polymer ?
#
loop_
_entity_poly.entity_id
_entity_poly.type
_entity_poly.pdbx_seq_one_letter_code
_entity_poly.pdbx_strand_id
1 'polypeptide(L)'
;MQAIYPGKYRPTLTHSFIRLLASRRLLHKCFTQNIDTLERRAGVPNFKVVEVRGSFTSQKCIDCHEPYDDAQMKEHIRNKEVAHCEKCGGLVKPGIAFSDESPPDEFMRAIPSVGMADLLIIVGTSLTMPSFASLADSANPLCPRVLINLDKVGDLGQRADDVLLLGKCDEVIRDLCKELGWGQELMTFWEETRIDEDTTPKESIIDNEAELQTKVDDLVSKIGTALALDQGQEKLKNEPKTEDKDKPTGEAEAKIVQGEKLPVGAVPTPEDNPVSKVDVEPSLCSDLPANQSSSRREDTPGKL
;
A
#
# COMPACT_ATOMS: atom_id res chain seq x y z
N MET A 1 7.06 3.71 4.33
CA MET A 1 5.82 3.19 4.95
C MET A 1 4.94 4.26 5.63
N GLN A 2 5.47 5.41 6.10
CA GLN A 2 4.67 6.47 6.76
C GLN A 2 3.48 7.03 5.93
N ALA A 3 3.57 7.01 4.61
CA ALA A 3 2.51 7.53 3.73
C ALA A 3 1.24 6.67 3.76
N ILE A 4 1.36 5.37 4.02
CA ILE A 4 0.27 4.38 3.93
C ILE A 4 -0.19 3.88 5.30
N TYR A 5 0.28 4.49 6.39
CA TYR A 5 -0.13 4.09 7.74
C TYR A 5 -1.63 4.36 7.95
N PRO A 6 -2.39 3.42 8.56
CA PRO A 6 -3.83 3.57 8.78
C PRO A 6 -4.20 4.87 9.50
N GLY A 7 -5.32 5.49 9.09
CA GLY A 7 -5.92 6.66 9.77
C GLY A 7 -6.03 7.92 8.91
N LYS A 8 -5.24 8.04 7.82
CA LYS A 8 -5.23 9.26 6.98
C LYS A 8 -6.35 9.35 5.94
N TYR A 9 -6.86 8.22 5.45
CA TYR A 9 -7.73 8.17 4.28
C TYR A 9 -9.18 7.82 4.62
N ARG A 10 -10.19 8.53 4.13
CA ARG A 10 -11.58 8.15 4.39
C ARG A 10 -11.96 6.92 3.54
N PRO A 11 -12.64 5.90 4.09
CA PRO A 11 -13.24 4.83 3.28
C PRO A 11 -14.20 5.37 2.21
N THR A 12 -14.28 4.69 1.07
CA THR A 12 -15.15 5.11 -0.04
C THR A 12 -16.60 4.64 0.13
N LEU A 13 -17.49 5.06 -0.78
CA LEU A 13 -18.86 4.53 -0.84
C LEU A 13 -18.86 3.01 -1.05
N THR A 14 -17.97 2.49 -1.89
CA THR A 14 -17.79 1.05 -2.10
C THR A 14 -17.49 0.31 -0.79
N HIS A 15 -16.63 0.85 0.08
CA HIS A 15 -16.35 0.24 1.39
C HIS A 15 -17.60 0.24 2.29
N SER A 16 -18.37 1.33 2.23
CA SER A 16 -19.62 1.47 2.98
C SER A 16 -20.68 0.47 2.51
N PHE A 17 -20.70 0.14 1.21
CA PHE A 17 -21.53 -0.92 0.66
C PHE A 17 -21.13 -2.31 1.19
N ILE A 18 -19.83 -2.60 1.34
CA ILE A 18 -19.38 -3.87 1.95
C ILE A 18 -19.87 -3.96 3.40
N ARG A 19 -19.80 -2.86 4.17
CA ARG A 19 -20.40 -2.80 5.51
C ARG A 19 -21.92 -2.99 5.47
N LEU A 20 -22.60 -2.42 4.49
CA LEU A 20 -24.04 -2.56 4.31
C LEU A 20 -24.43 -4.02 4.08
N LEU A 21 -23.72 -4.74 3.21
CA LEU A 21 -23.90 -6.18 3.00
C LEU A 21 -23.67 -6.97 4.30
N ALA A 22 -22.67 -6.60 5.10
CA ALA A 22 -22.44 -7.22 6.40
C ALA A 22 -23.60 -6.98 7.39
N SER A 23 -24.10 -5.74 7.48
CA SER A 23 -25.21 -5.37 8.37
C SER A 23 -26.52 -6.10 8.01
N ARG A 24 -26.74 -6.35 6.72
CA ARG A 24 -27.87 -7.11 6.17
C ARG A 24 -27.68 -8.62 6.24
N ARG A 25 -26.56 -9.11 6.79
CA ARG A 25 -26.18 -10.53 6.85
C ARG A 25 -26.03 -11.21 5.48
N LEU A 26 -25.75 -10.43 4.44
CA LEU A 26 -25.50 -10.93 3.07
C LEU A 26 -24.02 -11.16 2.80
N LEU A 27 -23.12 -10.47 3.51
CA LEU A 27 -21.68 -10.67 3.33
C LEU A 27 -21.21 -11.97 3.99
N HIS A 28 -20.77 -12.96 3.19
CA HIS A 28 -20.10 -14.15 3.71
C HIS A 28 -18.65 -13.85 4.14
N LYS A 29 -17.82 -13.43 3.17
CA LYS A 29 -16.42 -13.01 3.34
C LYS A 29 -16.10 -11.86 2.38
N CYS A 30 -15.13 -11.05 2.75
CA CYS A 30 -14.55 -9.98 1.93
C CYS A 30 -13.05 -10.26 1.79
N PHE A 31 -12.63 -10.66 0.60
CA PHE A 31 -11.23 -10.85 0.26
C PHE A 31 -10.68 -9.54 -0.33
N THR A 32 -9.56 -9.05 0.20
CA THR A 32 -8.96 -7.79 -0.25
C THR A 32 -7.47 -7.93 -0.58
N GLN A 33 -7.06 -7.29 -1.66
CA GLN A 33 -5.65 -7.09 -2.03
C GLN A 33 -5.07 -5.82 -1.40
N ASN A 34 -5.94 -4.94 -0.91
CA ASN A 34 -5.54 -3.66 -0.34
C ASN A 34 -4.90 -3.89 1.03
N ILE A 35 -3.95 -3.01 1.37
CA ILE A 35 -3.23 -3.00 2.66
C ILE A 35 -3.55 -1.76 3.49
N ASP A 36 -4.45 -0.90 3.00
CA ASP A 36 -4.82 0.38 3.61
C ASP A 36 -5.80 0.24 4.79
N THR A 37 -6.36 -0.96 5.00
CA THR A 37 -7.28 -1.33 6.08
C THR A 37 -8.63 -0.59 6.07
N LEU A 38 -9.02 -0.01 4.92
CA LEU A 38 -10.23 0.80 4.81
C LEU A 38 -11.52 -0.02 4.99
N GLU A 39 -11.51 -1.32 4.75
CA GLU A 39 -12.65 -2.22 5.02
C GLU A 39 -12.96 -2.27 6.51
N ARG A 40 -11.92 -2.43 7.34
CA ARG A 40 -12.06 -2.45 8.81
C ARG A 40 -12.51 -1.09 9.32
N ARG A 41 -11.93 -0.01 8.80
CA ARG A 41 -12.32 1.36 9.15
C ARG A 41 -13.73 1.74 8.70
N ALA A 42 -14.19 1.19 7.59
CA ALA A 42 -15.58 1.34 7.18
C ALA A 42 -16.53 0.67 8.18
N GLY A 43 -16.07 -0.27 8.98
CA GLY A 43 -16.84 -1.02 9.99
C GLY A 43 -17.25 -2.41 9.53
N VAL A 44 -16.57 -2.98 8.53
CA VAL A 44 -16.76 -4.39 8.16
C VAL A 44 -16.22 -5.26 9.32
N PRO A 45 -16.99 -6.25 9.82
CA PRO A 45 -16.54 -7.08 10.93
C PRO A 45 -15.21 -7.77 10.63
N ASN A 46 -14.27 -7.70 11.56
CA ASN A 46 -12.90 -8.18 11.36
C ASN A 46 -12.81 -9.65 10.89
N PHE A 47 -13.67 -10.52 11.42
CA PHE A 47 -13.71 -11.95 11.07
C PHE A 47 -14.25 -12.22 9.66
N LYS A 48 -14.80 -11.21 8.98
CA LYS A 48 -15.25 -11.30 7.58
C LYS A 48 -14.21 -10.81 6.58
N VAL A 49 -13.24 -10.01 7.00
CA VAL A 49 -12.18 -9.46 6.13
C VAL A 49 -11.02 -10.44 6.07
N VAL A 50 -10.58 -10.77 4.86
CA VAL A 50 -9.43 -11.65 4.59
C VAL A 50 -8.45 -10.88 3.71
N GLU A 51 -7.28 -10.56 4.28
CA GLU A 51 -6.26 -9.74 3.63
C GLU A 51 -5.22 -10.63 2.93
N VAL A 52 -5.20 -10.62 1.59
CA VAL A 52 -4.35 -11.55 0.81
C VAL A 52 -2.87 -11.22 0.93
N ARG A 53 -2.56 -9.94 1.12
CA ARG A 53 -1.21 -9.46 1.39
C ARG A 53 -0.95 -9.25 2.87
N GLY A 54 -1.83 -9.71 3.76
CA GLY A 54 -1.76 -9.39 5.19
C GLY A 54 -1.99 -7.90 5.46
N SER A 55 -1.61 -7.44 6.65
CA SER A 55 -1.85 -6.07 7.08
C SER A 55 -0.85 -5.57 8.11
N PHE A 56 -0.94 -4.28 8.41
CA PHE A 56 -0.14 -3.62 9.46
C PHE A 56 -0.55 -4.00 10.89
N THR A 57 -1.41 -5.00 11.10
CA THR A 57 -1.87 -5.40 12.45
C THR A 57 -0.86 -6.24 13.22
N SER A 58 0.14 -6.80 12.55
CA SER A 58 1.20 -7.60 13.16
C SER A 58 2.54 -7.27 12.53
N GLN A 59 3.63 -7.63 13.20
CA GLN A 59 4.99 -7.51 12.70
C GLN A 59 5.84 -8.63 13.28
N LYS A 60 6.84 -9.08 12.51
CA LYS A 60 7.73 -10.17 12.90
C LYS A 60 9.12 -9.99 12.31
N CYS A 61 10.10 -10.59 12.96
CA CYS A 61 11.44 -10.73 12.39
C CYS A 61 11.38 -11.54 11.09
N ILE A 62 12.15 -11.13 10.08
CA ILE A 62 12.27 -11.85 8.81
C ILE A 62 13.00 -13.19 9.02
N ASP A 63 14.06 -13.18 9.84
CA ASP A 63 14.96 -14.33 9.98
C ASP A 63 14.45 -15.38 10.98
N CYS A 64 14.07 -14.95 12.19
CA CYS A 64 13.67 -15.87 13.26
C CYS A 64 12.16 -15.95 13.48
N HIS A 65 11.37 -15.16 12.73
CA HIS A 65 9.91 -15.09 12.83
C HIS A 65 9.33 -14.73 14.20
N GLU A 66 10.17 -14.26 15.13
CA GLU A 66 9.73 -13.77 16.43
C GLU A 66 8.75 -12.59 16.23
N PRO A 67 7.57 -12.62 16.87
CA PRO A 67 6.65 -11.48 16.88
C PRO A 67 7.34 -10.24 17.43
N TYR A 68 6.94 -9.07 16.93
CA TYR A 68 7.49 -7.80 17.36
C TYR A 68 6.39 -6.88 17.89
N ASP A 69 6.72 -6.08 18.90
CA ASP A 69 5.74 -5.23 19.58
C ASP A 69 5.24 -4.09 18.66
N ASP A 70 3.93 -3.84 18.69
CA ASP A 70 3.28 -2.83 17.84
C ASP A 70 3.63 -1.40 18.27
N ALA A 71 3.76 -1.13 19.57
CA ALA A 71 4.14 0.19 20.06
C ALA A 71 5.60 0.51 19.70
N GLN A 72 6.51 -0.46 19.82
CA GLN A 72 7.89 -0.32 19.37
C GLN A 72 7.96 -0.07 17.85
N MET A 73 7.21 -0.84 17.06
CA MET A 73 7.17 -0.66 15.60
C MET A 73 6.65 0.72 15.21
N LYS A 74 5.57 1.19 15.86
CA LYS A 74 5.03 2.55 15.65
C LYS A 74 6.06 3.63 15.94
N GLU A 75 6.86 3.45 16.98
CA GLU A 75 7.88 4.42 17.36
C GLU A 75 9.01 4.47 16.33
N HIS A 76 9.52 3.32 15.87
CA HIS A 76 10.48 3.27 14.78
C HIS A 76 9.93 3.89 13.48
N ILE A 77 8.67 3.61 13.14
CA ILE A 77 8.01 4.23 11.98
C ILE A 77 7.94 5.75 12.15
N ARG A 78 7.62 6.27 13.34
CA ARG A 78 7.55 7.71 13.64
C ARG A 78 8.91 8.37 13.49
N ASN A 79 9.94 7.75 14.06
CA ASN A 79 11.31 8.26 14.09
C ASN A 79 12.10 8.01 12.79
N LYS A 80 11.50 7.32 11.81
CA LYS A 80 12.12 6.92 10.53
C LYS A 80 13.33 6.00 10.74
N GLU A 81 13.25 5.14 11.75
CA GLU A 81 14.26 4.16 12.08
C GLU A 81 13.87 2.77 11.59
N VAL A 82 14.87 1.92 11.37
CA VAL A 82 14.66 0.53 10.96
C VAL A 82 14.59 -0.34 12.23
N ALA A 83 13.48 -1.04 12.41
CA ALA A 83 13.27 -1.96 13.52
C ALA A 83 14.12 -3.24 13.33
N HIS A 84 14.82 -3.63 14.39
CA HIS A 84 15.64 -4.83 14.44
C HIS A 84 15.16 -5.76 15.57
N CYS A 85 15.28 -7.06 15.36
CA CYS A 85 14.85 -8.08 16.30
C CYS A 85 15.80 -8.13 17.50
N GLU A 86 15.24 -8.05 18.70
CA GLU A 86 16.01 -8.11 19.95
C GLU A 86 16.72 -9.46 20.14
N LYS A 87 16.23 -10.53 19.51
CA LYS A 87 16.73 -11.90 19.68
C LYS A 87 17.89 -12.25 18.75
N CYS A 88 17.82 -11.84 17.48
CA CYS A 88 18.80 -12.25 16.46
C CYS A 88 19.45 -11.08 15.72
N GLY A 89 19.05 -9.83 15.99
CA GLY A 89 19.52 -8.65 15.26
C GLY A 89 18.99 -8.53 13.83
N GLY A 90 18.13 -9.44 13.39
CA GLY A 90 17.54 -9.45 12.05
C GLY A 90 16.54 -8.32 11.83
N LEU A 91 16.24 -8.02 10.57
CA LEU A 91 15.25 -6.99 10.23
C LEU A 91 13.84 -7.41 10.65
N VAL A 92 13.06 -6.45 11.14
CA VAL A 92 11.64 -6.66 11.46
C VAL A 92 10.79 -5.97 10.40
N LYS A 93 9.78 -6.69 9.90
CA LYS A 93 8.82 -6.13 8.97
C LYS A 93 7.39 -6.26 9.48
N PRO A 94 6.48 -5.36 9.08
CA PRO A 94 5.04 -5.57 9.21
C PRO A 94 4.61 -6.89 8.54
N GLY A 95 3.50 -7.45 9.01
CA GLY A 95 2.86 -8.68 8.55
C GLY A 95 2.22 -8.55 7.17
N ILE A 96 2.86 -7.79 6.29
CA ILE A 96 2.49 -7.60 4.89
C ILE A 96 3.37 -8.53 4.06
N ALA A 97 2.73 -9.39 3.26
CA ALA A 97 3.40 -10.23 2.29
C ALA A 97 3.90 -9.38 1.12
N PHE A 98 5.18 -9.50 0.80
CA PHE A 98 5.75 -8.95 -0.42
C PHE A 98 5.44 -9.84 -1.62
N SER A 99 5.69 -9.34 -2.84
CA SER A 99 5.28 -10.02 -4.08
C SER A 99 5.89 -11.41 -4.26
N ASP A 100 7.03 -11.67 -3.64
CA ASP A 100 7.79 -12.93 -3.66
C ASP A 100 7.46 -13.84 -2.47
N GLU A 101 6.61 -13.41 -1.55
CA GLU A 101 6.22 -14.18 -0.37
C GLU A 101 4.89 -14.91 -0.55
N SER A 102 4.74 -16.02 0.18
CA SER A 102 3.46 -16.72 0.24
C SER A 102 2.40 -15.87 0.95
N PRO A 103 1.14 -15.91 0.50
CA PRO A 103 0.03 -15.27 1.21
C PRO A 103 -0.08 -15.80 2.66
N PRO A 104 -0.68 -15.02 3.58
CA PRO A 104 -0.91 -15.48 4.95
C PRO A 104 -1.76 -16.75 5.00
N ASP A 105 -1.52 -17.63 5.98
CA ASP A 105 -2.28 -18.88 6.11
C ASP A 105 -3.80 -18.64 6.27
N GLU A 106 -4.19 -17.50 6.84
CA GLU A 106 -5.60 -17.11 6.93
C GLU A 106 -6.26 -16.98 5.56
N PHE A 107 -5.55 -16.43 4.57
CA PHE A 107 -6.02 -16.37 3.20
C PHE A 107 -6.24 -17.78 2.65
N MET A 108 -5.23 -18.64 2.75
CA MET A 108 -5.30 -20.02 2.24
C MET A 108 -6.44 -20.82 2.88
N ARG A 109 -6.65 -20.69 4.19
CA ARG A 109 -7.75 -21.33 4.92
C ARG A 109 -9.12 -20.80 4.53
N ALA A 110 -9.21 -19.56 4.05
CA ALA A 110 -10.47 -18.95 3.66
C ALA A 110 -10.89 -19.30 2.22
N ILE A 111 -9.97 -19.68 1.33
CA ILE A 111 -10.28 -20.00 -0.08
C ILE A 111 -11.47 -20.98 -0.23
N PRO A 112 -11.56 -22.10 0.51
CA PRO A 112 -12.69 -23.03 0.37
C PRO A 112 -14.07 -22.40 0.61
N SER A 113 -14.14 -21.31 1.40
CA SER A 113 -15.40 -20.60 1.66
C SER A 113 -15.96 -19.90 0.43
N VAL A 114 -15.14 -19.61 -0.58
CA VAL A 114 -15.59 -19.02 -1.85
C VAL A 114 -16.54 -19.96 -2.58
N GLY A 115 -16.31 -21.27 -2.52
CA GLY A 115 -17.20 -22.27 -3.13
C GLY A 115 -18.59 -22.35 -2.49
N MET A 116 -18.78 -21.74 -1.31
CA MET A 116 -20.07 -21.66 -0.61
C MET A 116 -20.87 -20.40 -0.98
N ALA A 117 -20.29 -19.49 -1.76
CA ALA A 117 -20.97 -18.26 -2.17
C ALA A 117 -22.10 -18.55 -3.18
N ASP A 118 -23.21 -17.83 -3.01
CA ASP A 118 -24.33 -17.80 -3.94
C ASP A 118 -24.25 -16.62 -4.93
N LEU A 119 -23.41 -15.63 -4.65
CA LEU A 119 -23.05 -14.53 -5.53
C LEU A 119 -21.61 -14.09 -5.28
N LEU A 120 -20.81 -13.95 -6.35
CA LEU A 120 -19.47 -13.39 -6.27
C LEU A 120 -19.43 -11.97 -6.84
N ILE A 121 -19.15 -10.98 -6.00
CA ILE A 121 -18.97 -9.59 -6.44
C ILE A 121 -17.47 -9.26 -6.47
N ILE A 122 -16.97 -8.89 -7.64
CA ILE A 122 -15.57 -8.56 -7.91
C ILE A 122 -15.50 -7.06 -8.20
N VAL A 123 -14.77 -6.31 -7.38
CA VAL A 123 -14.78 -4.84 -7.44
C VAL A 123 -13.36 -4.28 -7.52
N GLY A 124 -13.12 -3.36 -8.46
CA GLY A 124 -11.94 -2.51 -8.47
C GLY A 124 -10.59 -3.25 -8.52
N THR A 125 -10.48 -4.29 -9.35
CA THR A 125 -9.25 -5.08 -9.48
C THR A 125 -8.97 -5.44 -10.93
N SER A 126 -7.67 -5.50 -11.29
CA SER A 126 -7.20 -5.98 -12.59
C SER A 126 -7.17 -7.51 -12.72
N LEU A 127 -7.32 -8.24 -11.61
CA LEU A 127 -7.12 -9.70 -11.53
C LEU A 127 -5.78 -10.18 -12.12
N THR A 128 -4.72 -9.36 -12.03
CA THR A 128 -3.38 -9.73 -12.54
C THR A 128 -2.54 -10.49 -11.52
N MET A 129 -2.93 -10.51 -10.25
CA MET A 129 -2.29 -11.30 -9.21
C MET A 129 -2.81 -12.74 -9.26
N PRO A 130 -2.00 -13.76 -9.60
CA PRO A 130 -2.50 -15.11 -9.85
C PRO A 130 -3.24 -15.74 -8.67
N SER A 131 -2.72 -15.57 -7.45
CA SER A 131 -3.34 -16.10 -6.23
C SER A 131 -4.70 -15.49 -5.90
N PHE A 132 -4.94 -14.24 -6.33
CA PHE A 132 -6.23 -13.58 -6.15
C PHE A 132 -7.17 -13.85 -7.33
N ALA A 133 -6.63 -13.88 -8.55
CA ALA A 133 -7.40 -14.14 -9.76
C ALA A 133 -8.09 -15.51 -9.70
N SER A 134 -7.40 -16.53 -9.18
CA SER A 134 -7.93 -17.89 -9.04
C SER A 134 -9.11 -18.00 -8.05
N LEU A 135 -9.38 -16.98 -7.22
CA LEU A 135 -10.59 -16.95 -6.39
C LEU A 135 -11.85 -16.93 -7.26
N ALA A 136 -11.81 -16.25 -8.41
CA ALA A 136 -12.94 -16.20 -9.33
C ALA A 136 -13.27 -17.58 -9.91
N ASP A 137 -12.25 -18.43 -10.07
CA ASP A 137 -12.39 -19.82 -10.54
C ASP A 137 -12.75 -20.79 -9.41
N SER A 138 -12.49 -20.41 -8.16
CA SER A 138 -12.80 -21.22 -6.97
C SER A 138 -14.27 -21.15 -6.57
N ALA A 139 -15.03 -20.21 -7.13
CA ALA A 139 -16.47 -20.12 -6.93
C ALA A 139 -17.20 -21.28 -7.65
N ASN A 140 -18.38 -21.63 -7.15
CA ASN A 140 -19.21 -22.65 -7.78
C ASN A 140 -19.54 -22.25 -9.25
N PRO A 141 -19.48 -23.17 -10.23
CA PRO A 141 -19.83 -22.87 -11.62
C PRO A 141 -21.28 -22.39 -11.86
N LEU A 142 -22.17 -22.53 -10.87
CA LEU A 142 -23.54 -22.00 -10.89
C LEU A 142 -23.68 -20.69 -10.10
N CYS A 143 -22.64 -20.24 -9.40
CA CYS A 143 -22.62 -18.99 -8.66
C CYS A 143 -22.40 -17.83 -9.65
N PRO A 144 -23.37 -16.92 -9.82
CA PRO A 144 -23.21 -15.76 -10.71
C PRO A 144 -22.05 -14.88 -10.24
N ARG A 145 -21.35 -14.26 -11.20
CA ARG A 145 -20.26 -13.33 -10.92
C ARG A 145 -20.62 -11.94 -11.42
N VAL A 146 -20.42 -10.93 -10.60
CA VAL A 146 -20.66 -9.52 -10.95
C VAL A 146 -19.34 -8.78 -10.89
N LEU A 147 -18.90 -8.24 -12.02
CA LEU A 147 -17.74 -7.34 -12.08
C LEU A 147 -18.21 -5.89 -11.97
N ILE A 148 -17.63 -5.14 -11.03
CA ILE A 148 -17.75 -3.69 -10.96
C ILE A 148 -16.34 -3.11 -11.10
N ASN A 149 -16.00 -2.63 -12.30
CA ASN A 149 -14.65 -2.16 -12.58
C ASN A 149 -14.64 -1.16 -13.74
N LEU A 150 -13.56 -0.42 -13.92
CA LEU A 150 -13.42 0.46 -15.09
C LEU A 150 -13.38 -0.36 -16.39
N ASP A 151 -12.60 -1.45 -16.37
CA ASP A 151 -12.34 -2.29 -17.53
C ASP A 151 -12.76 -3.74 -17.27
N LYS A 152 -13.06 -4.46 -18.35
CA LYS A 152 -13.23 -5.92 -18.31
C LYS A 152 -11.90 -6.57 -17.95
N VAL A 153 -11.91 -7.55 -17.05
CA VAL A 153 -10.71 -8.24 -16.56
C VAL A 153 -10.90 -9.74 -16.50
N GLY A 154 -9.81 -10.49 -16.63
CA GLY A 154 -9.82 -11.95 -16.59
C GLY A 154 -10.74 -12.58 -17.64
N ASP A 155 -11.39 -13.66 -17.27
CA ASP A 155 -12.39 -14.38 -18.07
C ASP A 155 -13.82 -13.86 -17.87
N LEU A 156 -14.03 -12.86 -16.99
CA LEU A 156 -15.36 -12.39 -16.61
C LEU A 156 -16.15 -11.90 -17.82
N GLY A 157 -17.41 -12.33 -17.93
CA GLY A 157 -18.28 -12.06 -19.09
C GLY A 157 -18.22 -13.15 -20.16
N GLN A 158 -17.49 -14.25 -19.93
CA GLN A 158 -17.55 -15.44 -20.79
C GLN A 158 -18.66 -16.41 -20.37
N ARG A 159 -19.07 -16.40 -19.09
CA ARG A 159 -20.21 -17.21 -18.63
C ARG A 159 -21.53 -16.47 -18.87
N ALA A 160 -22.60 -17.22 -19.08
CA ALA A 160 -23.93 -16.66 -19.33
C ALA A 160 -24.51 -15.90 -18.12
N ASP A 161 -24.04 -16.22 -16.91
CA ASP A 161 -24.44 -15.63 -15.64
C ASP A 161 -23.45 -14.57 -15.12
N ASP A 162 -22.43 -14.23 -15.91
CA ASP A 162 -21.54 -13.12 -15.58
C ASP A 162 -22.20 -11.78 -15.93
N VAL A 163 -22.18 -10.83 -14.99
CA VAL A 163 -22.67 -9.47 -15.18
C VAL A 163 -21.51 -8.49 -15.10
N LEU A 164 -21.35 -7.66 -16.14
CA LEU A 164 -20.30 -6.65 -16.23
C LEU A 164 -20.92 -5.26 -16.03
N LEU A 165 -20.59 -4.61 -14.92
CA LEU A 165 -20.97 -3.23 -14.61
C LEU A 165 -19.73 -2.34 -14.73
N LEU A 166 -19.48 -1.85 -15.94
CA LEU A 166 -18.27 -1.07 -16.25
C LEU A 166 -18.46 0.41 -15.91
N GLY A 167 -17.55 0.95 -15.11
CA GLY A 167 -17.59 2.33 -14.65
C GLY A 167 -16.83 2.55 -13.34
N LYS A 168 -16.91 3.75 -12.79
CA LYS A 168 -16.33 4.02 -11.47
C LYS A 168 -17.10 3.24 -10.41
N CYS A 169 -16.38 2.52 -9.56
CA CYS A 169 -16.98 1.64 -8.54
C CYS A 169 -18.03 2.37 -7.68
N ASP A 170 -17.69 3.56 -7.16
CA ASP A 170 -18.61 4.31 -6.30
C ASP A 170 -19.88 4.80 -7.03
N GLU A 171 -19.78 5.12 -8.32
CA GLU A 171 -20.95 5.53 -9.13
C GLU A 171 -21.89 4.33 -9.35
N VAL A 172 -21.33 3.19 -9.79
CA VAL A 172 -22.07 1.95 -9.99
C VAL A 172 -22.73 1.46 -8.71
N ILE A 173 -21.99 1.47 -7.58
CA ILE A 173 -22.51 1.05 -6.27
C ILE A 173 -23.64 1.95 -5.80
N ARG A 174 -23.52 3.27 -6.01
CA ARG A 174 -24.58 4.22 -5.66
C ARG A 174 -25.85 3.93 -6.46
N ASP A 175 -25.73 3.70 -7.76
CA ASP A 175 -26.87 3.40 -8.63
C ASP A 175 -27.49 2.04 -8.28
N LEU A 176 -26.68 1.02 -8.03
CA LEU A 176 -27.14 -0.28 -7.53
C LEU A 176 -27.90 -0.15 -6.22
N CYS A 177 -27.36 0.59 -5.24
CA CYS A 177 -28.04 0.80 -3.96
C CYS A 177 -29.32 1.62 -4.10
N LYS A 178 -29.41 2.51 -5.09
CA LYS A 178 -30.64 3.23 -5.41
C LYS A 178 -31.73 2.27 -5.90
N GLU A 179 -31.40 1.37 -6.83
CA GLU A 179 -32.34 0.37 -7.34
C GLU A 179 -32.78 -0.64 -6.27
N LEU A 180 -31.89 -0.97 -5.33
CA LEU A 180 -32.20 -1.83 -4.19
C LEU A 180 -32.98 -1.11 -3.06
N GLY A 181 -33.16 0.20 -3.16
CA GLY A 181 -33.79 1.02 -2.11
C GLY A 181 -32.91 1.24 -0.88
N TRP A 182 -31.59 1.01 -0.97
CA TRP A 182 -30.62 1.12 0.12
C TRP A 182 -29.79 2.41 0.09
N GLY A 183 -30.07 3.33 -0.86
CA GLY A 183 -29.27 4.54 -1.06
C GLY A 183 -29.11 5.40 0.20
N GLN A 184 -30.17 5.55 1.01
CA GLN A 184 -30.11 6.34 2.24
C GLN A 184 -29.20 5.70 3.29
N GLU A 185 -29.31 4.39 3.49
CA GLU A 185 -28.47 3.65 4.46
C GLU A 185 -27.01 3.62 4.04
N LEU A 186 -26.73 3.48 2.74
CA LEU A 186 -25.39 3.59 2.18
C LEU A 186 -24.75 4.94 2.54
N MET A 187 -25.48 6.04 2.32
CA MET A 187 -25.00 7.38 2.62
C MET A 187 -24.79 7.59 4.12
N THR A 188 -25.68 7.06 4.97
CA THR A 188 -25.51 7.12 6.43
C THR A 188 -24.23 6.41 6.88
N PHE A 189 -23.99 5.17 6.44
CA PHE A 189 -22.76 4.46 6.80
C PHE A 189 -21.51 5.14 6.25
N TRP A 190 -21.56 5.71 5.06
CA TRP A 190 -20.42 6.45 4.55
C TRP A 190 -20.14 7.72 5.35
N GLU A 191 -21.19 8.41 5.81
CA GLU A 191 -21.06 9.63 6.62
C GLU A 191 -20.45 9.36 7.99
N GLU A 192 -20.78 8.24 8.63
CA GLU A 192 -20.16 7.79 9.89
C GLU A 192 -18.64 7.62 9.79
N THR A 193 -18.10 7.43 8.58
CA THR A 193 -16.65 7.26 8.37
C THR A 193 -15.88 8.57 8.18
N ARG A 194 -16.55 9.72 8.29
CA ARG A 194 -15.88 11.02 8.19
C ARG A 194 -14.74 11.12 9.18
N ILE A 195 -13.64 11.69 8.71
CA ILE A 195 -12.52 12.07 9.54
C ILE A 195 -12.79 13.51 9.96
N ASP A 196 -13.08 13.74 11.23
CA ASP A 196 -13.11 15.10 11.78
C ASP A 196 -11.66 15.59 11.88
N GLU A 197 -11.34 16.67 11.16
CA GLU A 197 -9.98 17.25 11.07
C GLU A 197 -9.41 17.69 12.44
N ASP A 198 -10.21 17.67 13.50
CA ASP A 198 -9.84 18.10 14.85
C ASP A 198 -9.02 17.07 15.66
N THR A 199 -8.80 15.87 15.13
CA THR A 199 -8.10 14.78 15.86
C THR A 199 -6.71 14.43 15.34
N THR A 200 -6.22 15.09 14.29
CA THR A 200 -4.78 15.07 14.00
C THR A 200 -4.04 15.88 15.08
N PRO A 201 -3.07 15.32 15.81
CA PRO A 201 -2.17 16.13 16.62
C PRO A 201 -1.54 17.14 15.67
N LYS A 202 -1.91 18.42 15.81
CA LYS A 202 -1.18 19.49 15.17
C LYS A 202 0.24 19.36 15.70
N GLU A 203 1.18 18.92 14.88
CA GLU A 203 2.58 19.27 15.11
C GLU A 203 2.56 20.79 15.24
N SER A 204 2.83 21.27 16.46
CA SER A 204 2.76 22.67 16.79
C SER A 204 3.77 23.40 15.92
N ILE A 205 3.30 24.02 14.83
CA ILE A 205 3.99 25.13 14.21
C ILE A 205 4.09 26.17 15.34
N ILE A 206 5.31 26.50 15.71
CA ILE A 206 5.59 27.49 16.76
C ILE A 206 5.12 28.84 16.19
N ASP A 207 3.87 29.20 16.45
CA ASP A 207 3.27 30.49 16.06
C ASP A 207 3.71 31.63 17.01
N ASN A 208 4.97 31.62 17.44
CA ASN A 208 5.57 32.73 18.17
C ASN A 208 6.84 33.16 17.45
N GLU A 209 6.67 34.17 16.59
CA GLU A 209 7.75 34.87 15.89
C GLU A 209 8.86 35.34 16.86
N ALA A 210 8.49 35.69 18.09
CA ALA A 210 9.42 36.04 19.16
C ALA A 210 10.33 34.86 19.60
N GLU A 211 9.80 33.64 19.67
CA GLU A 211 10.59 32.46 20.04
C GLU A 211 11.52 32.01 18.91
N LEU A 212 11.07 32.18 17.66
CA LEU A 212 11.89 31.90 16.48
C LEU A 212 13.06 32.88 16.38
N GLN A 213 12.79 34.17 16.61
CA GLN A 213 13.83 35.20 16.61
C GLN A 213 14.87 34.96 17.71
N THR A 214 14.42 34.58 18.90
CA THR A 214 15.32 34.26 20.03
C THR A 214 16.24 33.07 19.70
N LYS A 215 15.72 32.05 19.01
CA LYS A 215 16.52 30.89 18.58
C LYS A 215 17.51 31.24 17.45
N VAL A 216 17.12 32.12 16.53
CA VAL A 216 18.01 32.62 15.48
C VAL A 216 19.17 33.41 16.10
N ASP A 217 18.89 34.30 17.05
CA ASP A 217 19.91 35.11 17.71
C ASP A 217 20.89 34.26 18.54
N ASP A 218 20.39 33.24 19.24
CA ASP A 218 21.21 32.28 20.00
C ASP A 218 22.12 31.44 19.08
N LEU A 219 21.63 31.07 17.88
CA LEU A 219 22.41 30.34 16.89
C LEU A 219 23.52 31.22 16.28
N VAL A 220 23.21 32.48 15.98
CA VAL A 220 24.18 33.47 15.47
C VAL A 220 25.27 33.72 16.50
N SER A 221 24.92 33.82 17.79
CA SER A 221 25.89 33.96 18.87
C SER A 221 26.86 32.77 18.91
N LYS A 222 26.34 31.54 18.87
CA LYS A 222 27.16 30.31 18.90
C LYS A 222 28.12 30.19 17.72
N ILE A 223 27.69 30.61 16.52
CA ILE A 223 28.56 30.65 15.33
C ILE A 223 29.65 31.71 15.52
N GLY A 224 29.31 32.89 16.06
CA GLY A 224 30.29 33.94 16.36
C GLY A 224 31.37 33.48 17.34
N THR A 225 31.02 32.73 18.38
CA THR A 225 31.98 32.18 19.34
C THR A 225 32.84 31.08 18.72
N ALA A 226 32.27 30.24 17.85
CA ALA A 226 33.02 29.20 17.14
C ALA A 226 34.07 29.81 16.18
N LEU A 227 33.73 30.90 15.49
CA LEU A 227 34.66 31.60 14.59
C LEU A 227 35.75 32.38 15.35
N ALA A 228 35.47 32.85 16.56
CA ALA A 228 36.46 33.53 17.41
C ALA A 228 37.52 32.57 17.99
N LEU A 229 37.22 31.27 18.06
CA LEU A 229 38.16 30.24 18.55
C LEU A 229 39.18 29.81 17.48
N ASP A 230 38.90 30.07 16.20
CA ASP A 230 39.76 29.65 15.08
C ASP A 230 40.91 30.63 14.79
N GLN A 231 40.89 31.85 15.35
CA GLN A 231 41.97 32.84 15.20
C GLN A 231 43.02 32.76 16.34
N GLY A 232 42.99 31.71 17.16
CA GLY A 232 43.79 31.59 18.39
C GLY A 232 45.10 30.79 18.32
N GLN A 233 45.51 30.26 17.15
CA GLN A 233 46.73 29.45 17.05
C GLN A 233 47.55 29.72 15.79
N GLU A 234 48.24 30.87 15.72
CA GLU A 234 49.58 30.96 15.10
C GLU A 234 50.37 32.15 15.68
N LYS A 235 51.19 31.90 16.70
CA LYS A 235 52.38 32.72 16.98
C LYS A 235 53.51 31.87 17.59
N LEU A 236 54.56 31.63 16.79
CA LEU A 236 55.94 31.50 17.28
C LEU A 236 56.96 31.88 16.18
N LYS A 237 57.59 33.06 16.38
CA LYS A 237 59.00 33.46 16.08
C LYS A 237 59.41 33.52 14.59
N ASN A 238 60.05 34.56 14.03
CA ASN A 238 60.96 35.61 14.51
C ASN A 238 61.04 36.77 13.47
N GLU A 239 61.34 37.98 13.93
CA GLU A 239 61.71 39.21 13.18
C GLU A 239 63.11 39.10 12.49
N PRO A 240 63.72 40.12 11.79
CA PRO A 240 63.32 41.54 11.60
C PRO A 240 63.60 42.23 10.21
N LYS A 241 63.09 43.48 10.09
CA LYS A 241 63.54 44.65 9.27
C LYS A 241 63.30 44.58 7.75
N THR A 242 62.89 45.62 7.01
CA THR A 242 62.98 47.09 7.14
C THR A 242 62.07 47.78 6.09
N GLU A 243 61.47 48.91 6.47
CA GLU A 243 61.27 50.19 5.75
C GLU A 243 60.98 50.27 4.23
N ASP A 244 59.79 50.83 3.95
CA ASP A 244 59.46 52.00 3.11
C ASP A 244 59.54 52.01 1.55
N LYS A 245 58.37 52.41 0.99
CA LYS A 245 58.10 53.20 -0.25
C LYS A 245 58.48 52.63 -1.63
N ASP A 246 57.49 52.42 -2.49
CA ASP A 246 56.98 53.43 -3.45
C ASP A 246 55.85 52.90 -4.37
N LYS A 247 54.94 53.81 -4.73
CA LYS A 247 53.90 53.72 -5.81
C LYS A 247 54.64 53.87 -7.17
N PRO A 248 54.12 53.57 -8.40
CA PRO A 248 52.72 53.81 -8.80
C PRO A 248 52.06 53.05 -9.99
N THR A 249 50.72 53.25 -10.05
CA THR A 249 49.75 53.46 -11.18
C THR A 249 49.88 52.84 -12.59
N GLY A 250 48.72 52.39 -13.11
CA GLY A 250 48.32 52.33 -14.53
C GLY A 250 47.42 51.11 -14.83
N GLU A 251 46.09 51.22 -14.77
CA GLU A 251 45.13 51.42 -15.89
C GLU A 251 45.13 50.35 -17.01
N ALA A 252 44.00 49.62 -17.14
CA ALA A 252 43.29 49.35 -18.41
C ALA A 252 42.00 48.52 -18.17
N GLU A 253 40.93 48.95 -18.83
CA GLU A 253 39.57 48.36 -18.85
C GLU A 253 39.43 47.18 -19.83
N ALA A 254 38.38 46.35 -19.68
CA ALA A 254 37.76 45.62 -20.78
C ALA A 254 36.25 45.35 -20.56
N LYS A 255 35.44 45.67 -21.58
CA LYS A 255 33.99 45.40 -21.78
C LYS A 255 33.74 44.02 -22.40
N ILE A 256 32.48 43.53 -22.35
CA ILE A 256 31.65 42.86 -23.43
C ILE A 256 30.47 42.10 -22.73
N VAL A 257 29.18 42.50 -22.84
CA VAL A 257 28.09 42.26 -23.84
C VAL A 257 27.21 41.00 -23.60
N GLN A 258 25.92 41.15 -23.93
CA GLN A 258 24.69 40.40 -23.62
C GLN A 258 24.45 39.09 -24.40
N GLY A 259 23.67 38.18 -23.78
CA GLY A 259 22.43 37.55 -24.32
C GLY A 259 22.50 36.39 -25.34
N GLU A 260 21.85 35.25 -25.02
CA GLU A 260 20.75 34.58 -25.78
C GLU A 260 20.45 33.14 -25.29
N LYS A 261 19.30 32.59 -25.72
CA LYS A 261 18.52 31.49 -25.12
C LYS A 261 18.29 30.34 -26.14
N LEU A 262 18.07 29.10 -25.62
CA LEU A 262 17.45 27.90 -26.25
C LEU A 262 18.30 27.12 -27.30
N PRO A 263 18.04 25.81 -27.61
CA PRO A 263 16.77 25.06 -27.43
C PRO A 263 16.84 23.61 -26.88
N VAL A 264 15.62 23.08 -26.72
CA VAL A 264 15.16 21.71 -26.40
C VAL A 264 15.42 20.75 -27.57
N GLY A 265 15.80 19.49 -27.28
CA GLY A 265 15.99 18.41 -28.25
C GLY A 265 15.32 17.10 -27.79
N ALA A 266 14.82 16.33 -28.75
CA ALA A 266 13.78 15.31 -28.66
C ALA A 266 14.21 13.87 -28.29
N VAL A 267 13.18 13.06 -28.06
CA VAL A 267 13.05 11.61 -27.77
C VAL A 267 13.74 10.68 -28.79
N PRO A 268 14.10 9.45 -28.39
CA PRO A 268 13.91 8.28 -29.25
C PRO A 268 13.01 7.20 -28.63
N THR A 269 12.10 6.69 -29.46
CA THR A 269 11.27 5.48 -29.29
C THR A 269 12.10 4.20 -29.46
N PRO A 270 11.71 3.06 -28.86
CA PRO A 270 12.15 1.75 -29.32
C PRO A 270 11.14 1.17 -30.33
N GLU A 271 11.62 0.89 -31.54
CA GLU A 271 10.93 0.10 -32.56
C GLU A 271 11.06 -1.41 -32.29
N ASP A 272 10.05 -2.14 -32.78
CA ASP A 272 9.91 -3.59 -32.87
C ASP A 272 11.06 -4.30 -33.58
N ASN A 273 11.46 -5.48 -33.07
CA ASN A 273 11.80 -6.65 -33.89
C ASN A 273 11.92 -7.95 -33.04
N PRO A 274 11.88 -9.16 -33.62
CA PRO A 274 10.67 -9.95 -33.80
C PRO A 274 10.68 -11.27 -33.00
N VAL A 275 9.48 -11.87 -32.96
CA VAL A 275 9.14 -13.21 -32.47
C VAL A 275 10.12 -14.29 -32.96
N SER A 276 10.79 -14.97 -32.03
CA SER A 276 11.32 -16.31 -32.25
C SER A 276 10.36 -17.35 -31.65
N LYS A 277 9.82 -18.19 -32.53
CA LYS A 277 9.03 -19.37 -32.20
C LYS A 277 9.92 -20.34 -31.43
N VAL A 278 9.44 -20.80 -30.27
CA VAL A 278 9.95 -22.03 -29.65
C VAL A 278 8.81 -23.03 -29.73
N ASP A 279 9.03 -24.07 -30.51
CA ASP A 279 8.15 -25.22 -30.68
C ASP A 279 7.98 -25.94 -29.34
N VAL A 280 6.73 -26.05 -28.88
CA VAL A 280 6.36 -26.92 -27.76
C VAL A 280 5.71 -28.16 -28.36
N GLU A 281 6.45 -29.27 -28.37
CA GLU A 281 5.88 -30.59 -28.65
C GLU A 281 4.90 -31.00 -27.53
N PRO A 282 3.75 -31.61 -27.87
CA PRO A 282 2.79 -32.07 -26.88
C PRO A 282 3.30 -33.35 -26.20
N SER A 283 3.52 -33.26 -24.89
CA SER A 283 3.79 -34.44 -24.07
C SER A 283 2.53 -35.29 -23.92
N LEU A 284 2.72 -36.59 -24.12
CA LEU A 284 1.70 -37.63 -24.07
C LEU A 284 1.02 -37.71 -22.70
N CYS A 285 -0.30 -37.65 -22.74
CA CYS A 285 -1.18 -38.08 -21.66
C CYS A 285 -1.29 -39.61 -21.73
N SER A 286 -0.72 -40.31 -20.75
CA SER A 286 -0.90 -41.76 -20.55
C SER A 286 -1.75 -42.00 -19.31
N ASP A 287 -2.96 -42.49 -19.54
CA ASP A 287 -3.63 -43.58 -18.82
C ASP A 287 -3.61 -43.60 -17.28
N LEU A 288 -4.77 -43.30 -16.69
CA LEU A 288 -5.19 -43.84 -15.40
C LEU A 288 -6.37 -44.80 -15.61
N PRO A 289 -6.29 -46.07 -15.16
CA PRO A 289 -7.41 -46.99 -15.28
C PRO A 289 -8.44 -46.77 -14.18
N ALA A 290 -9.71 -46.88 -14.60
CA ALA A 290 -10.85 -47.05 -13.72
C ALA A 290 -10.66 -48.27 -12.81
N ASN A 291 -10.98 -48.14 -11.51
CA ASN A 291 -11.36 -49.33 -10.75
C ASN A 291 -12.36 -49.04 -9.62
N GLN A 292 -13.56 -49.56 -9.86
CA GLN A 292 -14.40 -50.32 -8.95
C GLN A 292 -14.92 -49.66 -7.67
N SER A 293 -16.20 -49.31 -7.78
CA SER A 293 -17.22 -49.39 -6.74
C SER A 293 -17.09 -50.65 -5.88
N SER A 294 -16.91 -50.45 -4.57
CA SER A 294 -17.26 -51.45 -3.57
C SER A 294 -18.29 -50.86 -2.62
N SER A 295 -19.50 -51.41 -2.72
CA SER A 295 -20.60 -51.23 -1.78
C SER A 295 -20.17 -51.72 -0.39
N ARG A 296 -20.11 -50.82 0.59
CA ARG A 296 -20.03 -51.20 2.01
C ARG A 296 -21.37 -50.90 2.67
N ARG A 297 -21.96 -51.97 3.20
CA ARG A 297 -23.22 -52.02 3.94
C ARG A 297 -23.11 -51.19 5.22
N GLU A 298 -24.14 -50.40 5.47
CA GLU A 298 -24.41 -49.79 6.77
C GLU A 298 -24.99 -50.85 7.70
N ASP A 299 -24.29 -51.16 8.79
CA ASP A 299 -24.88 -51.81 9.96
C ASP A 299 -24.99 -50.75 11.07
N THR A 300 -26.22 -50.38 11.38
CA THR A 300 -26.61 -49.67 12.60
C THR A 300 -26.96 -50.70 13.68
N PRO A 301 -26.67 -50.42 14.96
CA PRO A 301 -27.51 -50.88 16.04
C PRO A 301 -28.11 -49.69 16.80
N GLY A 302 -29.43 -49.73 16.95
CA GLY A 302 -30.19 -48.72 17.65
C GLY A 302 -30.14 -48.83 19.18
N LYS A 303 -30.54 -47.69 19.79
CA LYS A 303 -31.29 -47.54 21.04
C LYS A 303 -30.93 -48.46 22.21
N LEU A 304 -30.24 -47.88 23.20
CA LEU A 304 -30.81 -47.47 24.50
C LEU A 304 -29.87 -46.46 25.17
#